data_AF-A0A534S872-F1
#
_entry.id   AF-A0A534S872-F1
#
_cell.length_a   1.000
_cell.length_b   1.000
_cell.length_c   1.000
_cell.angle_alpha   90.00
_cell.angle_beta   90.00
_cell.angle_gamma   90.00
#
_symmetry.space_group_name_H-M   'P 1'
#
loop_
_entity.id
_entity.type
_entity.pdbx_description
1 polymer ?
#
loop_
_entity_poly.entity_id
_entity_poly.type
_entity_poly.pdbx_seq_one_letter_code
_entity_poly.pdbx_strand_id
1 'polypeptide(L)'
;MLPGTDGLEVCRRLRADDALRDVPVIMLTAKGTELDRVLGLELGADDYITKPFSPRELVARVRAVLRRASAAAAPPAHEEDFFRGRLHVNFNTYEVAVDGQPVALSLREFELLKFFVQHPHRVYDRLQLLDLVWGQDVHV
;
A
#
# COMPACT_ATOMS: atom_id res chain seq x y z
N MET A 1 -10.03 -7.30 27.40
CA MET A 1 -8.72 -7.93 27.65
C MET A 1 -8.74 -9.30 27.01
N LEU A 2 -7.61 -9.77 26.47
CA LEU A 2 -7.54 -11.15 25.97
C LEU A 2 -7.45 -12.11 27.18
N PRO A 3 -7.91 -13.35 27.05
CA PRO A 3 -7.69 -14.35 28.09
C PRO A 3 -6.18 -14.53 28.32
N GLY A 4 -5.71 -14.34 29.55
CA GLY A 4 -4.33 -14.62 29.97
C GLY A 4 -3.28 -13.54 29.73
N THR A 5 -3.44 -12.60 28.79
CA THR A 5 -2.45 -11.53 28.55
C THR A 5 -3.12 -10.28 27.98
N ASP A 6 -2.55 -9.10 28.21
CA ASP A 6 -3.05 -7.85 27.61
C ASP A 6 -2.59 -7.71 26.15
N GLY A 7 -3.43 -7.14 25.28
CA GLY A 7 -3.08 -6.92 23.87
C GLY A 7 -1.90 -5.96 23.69
N LEU A 8 -1.73 -5.00 24.61
CA LEU A 8 -0.57 -4.11 24.65
C LEU A 8 0.73 -4.87 24.92
N GLU A 9 0.68 -5.82 25.84
CA GLU A 9 1.81 -6.68 26.19
C GLU A 9 2.20 -7.61 25.04
N VAL A 10 1.21 -8.13 24.30
CA VAL A 10 1.45 -8.89 23.07
C VAL A 10 2.16 -8.04 22.02
N CYS A 11 1.66 -6.82 21.76
CA CYS A 11 2.27 -5.88 20.80
C CYS A 11 3.73 -5.59 21.16
N ARG A 12 3.98 -5.28 22.45
CA ARG A 12 5.32 -5.02 22.96
C ARG A 12 6.27 -6.20 22.76
N ARG A 13 5.81 -7.43 22.97
CA ARG A 13 6.62 -8.65 22.74
C ARG A 13 6.91 -8.87 21.26
N LEU A 14 5.94 -8.65 20.37
CA LEU A 14 6.15 -8.74 18.93
C LEU A 14 7.23 -7.75 18.46
N ARG A 15 7.21 -6.52 18.97
CA ARG A 15 8.21 -5.48 18.60
C ARG A 15 9.60 -5.74 19.16
N ALA A 16 9.70 -6.51 20.25
CA ALA A 16 10.98 -6.89 20.87
C ALA A 16 11.63 -8.12 20.21
N ASP A 17 10.87 -8.91 19.43
CA ASP A 17 11.37 -10.09 18.71
C ASP A 17 11.82 -9.67 17.31
N ASP A 18 13.10 -9.84 16.99
CA ASP A 18 13.67 -9.39 15.71
C ASP A 18 13.01 -10.03 14.49
N ALA A 19 12.49 -11.26 14.59
CA ALA A 19 11.84 -11.94 13.47
C ALA A 19 10.39 -11.47 13.27
N LEU A 20 9.75 -10.91 14.31
CA LEU A 20 8.34 -10.52 14.30
C LEU A 20 8.14 -9.01 14.34
N ARG A 21 9.21 -8.23 14.52
CA ARG A 21 9.12 -6.78 14.76
C ARG A 21 8.45 -6.01 13.64
N ASP A 22 8.51 -6.50 12.41
CA ASP A 22 7.94 -5.85 11.23
C ASP A 22 6.53 -6.38 10.86
N VAL A 23 6.01 -7.36 11.61
CA VAL A 23 4.65 -7.87 11.38
C VAL A 23 3.65 -6.76 11.69
N PRO A 24 2.77 -6.37 10.75
CA PRO A 24 1.86 -5.25 11.00
C PRO A 24 0.77 -5.62 12.02
N VAL A 25 0.51 -4.72 12.97
CA VAL A 25 -0.41 -4.92 14.10
C VAL A 25 -1.53 -3.88 14.07
N ILE A 26 -2.78 -4.34 14.05
CA ILE A 26 -3.95 -3.50 14.26
C ILE A 26 -4.58 -3.88 15.60
N MET A 27 -4.70 -2.90 16.51
CA MET A 27 -5.40 -3.11 17.77
C MET A 27 -6.91 -2.93 17.59
N LEU A 28 -7.68 -3.94 17.99
CA LEU A 28 -9.15 -3.92 17.88
C LEU A 28 -9.79 -4.09 19.26
N THR A 29 -10.33 -3.01 19.83
CA THR A 29 -10.63 -2.97 21.27
C THR A 29 -11.86 -2.14 21.62
N ALA A 30 -12.48 -2.42 22.76
CA ALA A 30 -13.57 -1.59 23.31
C ALA A 30 -13.04 -0.36 24.07
N LYS A 31 -11.72 -0.29 24.32
CA LYS A 31 -11.07 0.85 24.96
C LYS A 31 -10.94 2.00 23.96
N GLY A 32 -11.79 3.01 24.09
CA GLY A 32 -11.89 4.10 23.12
C GLY A 32 -11.42 5.46 23.62
N THR A 33 -10.74 5.53 24.76
CA THR A 33 -10.17 6.81 25.21
C THR A 33 -9.01 7.22 24.30
N GLU A 34 -8.78 8.53 24.18
CA GLU A 34 -7.62 9.06 23.45
C GLU A 34 -6.31 8.50 24.03
N LEU A 35 -6.21 8.43 25.36
CA LEU A 35 -5.04 7.89 26.05
C LEU A 35 -4.76 6.43 25.67
N ASP A 36 -5.79 5.58 25.61
CA ASP A 36 -5.63 4.17 25.23
C ASP A 36 -5.13 4.04 23.77
N ARG A 37 -5.64 4.90 22.88
CA ARG A 37 -5.24 4.92 21.46
C ARG A 37 -3.79 5.37 21.29
N VAL A 38 -3.42 6.47 21.96
CA VAL A 38 -2.04 7.00 21.95
C VAL A 38 -1.07 5.94 22.46
N LEU A 39 -1.37 5.35 23.62
CA LEU A 39 -0.55 4.31 24.22
C LEU A 39 -0.38 3.09 23.31
N GLY A 40 -1.45 2.64 22.65
CA GLY A 40 -1.39 1.51 21.72
C GLY A 40 -0.48 1.76 20.52
N LEU A 41 -0.50 2.98 19.96
CA LEU A 41 0.34 3.39 18.85
C LEU A 41 1.81 3.57 19.28
N GLU A 42 2.07 4.18 20.44
CA GLU A 42 3.43 4.33 20.99
C GLU A 42 4.10 2.98 21.28
N LEU A 43 3.32 1.98 21.71
CA LEU A 43 3.79 0.61 21.90
C LEU A 43 3.96 -0.18 20.59
N GLY A 44 3.76 0.49 19.44
CA GLY A 44 4.12 -0.02 18.12
C GLY A 44 2.96 -0.61 17.31
N ALA A 45 1.70 -0.34 17.64
CA ALA A 45 0.60 -0.67 16.72
C ALA A 45 0.63 0.22 15.46
N ASP A 46 0.29 -0.35 14.31
CA ASP A 46 0.23 0.33 13.00
C ASP A 46 -1.13 1.00 12.75
N ASP A 47 -2.16 0.55 13.46
CA ASP A 47 -3.48 1.15 13.53
C ASP A 47 -4.22 0.73 14.81
N TYR A 48 -5.24 1.49 15.19
CA TYR A 48 -6.05 1.27 16.39
C TYR A 48 -7.52 1.56 16.08
N ILE A 49 -8.37 0.56 16.29
CA ILE A 49 -9.80 0.57 15.95
C ILE A 49 -10.60 0.28 17.21
N THR A 50 -11.55 1.17 17.51
CA THR A 50 -12.48 1.01 18.62
C THR A 50 -13.71 0.22 18.20
N LYS A 51 -14.33 -0.48 19.15
CA LYS A 51 -15.63 -1.14 18.96
C LYS A 51 -16.75 -0.19 19.37
N PRO A 52 -17.90 -0.17 18.67
CA PRO A 52 -18.21 -0.95 17.47
C PRO A 52 -17.58 -0.36 16.20
N PHE A 53 -17.30 -1.21 15.20
CA PHE A 53 -16.72 -0.82 13.92
C PHE A 53 -17.48 -1.49 12.76
N SER A 54 -17.36 -0.93 11.56
CA SER A 54 -17.89 -1.56 10.35
C SER A 54 -16.90 -2.60 9.80
N PRO A 55 -17.35 -3.79 9.36
CA PRO A 55 -16.48 -4.75 8.68
C PRO A 55 -15.75 -4.14 7.47
N ARG A 56 -16.40 -3.21 6.75
CA ARG A 56 -15.79 -2.50 5.61
C ARG A 56 -14.64 -1.60 6.05
N GLU A 57 -14.79 -0.92 7.19
CA GLU A 57 -13.74 -0.09 7.77
C GLU A 57 -12.51 -0.93 8.14
N LEU A 58 -12.72 -2.06 8.81
CA LEU A 58 -11.64 -2.96 9.18
C LEU A 58 -10.88 -3.46 7.94
N VAL A 59 -11.60 -3.89 6.90
CA VAL A 59 -10.97 -4.34 5.64
C VAL A 59 -10.15 -3.23 4.99
N ALA A 60 -10.66 -2.00 4.96
CA ALA A 60 -9.93 -0.86 4.40
C ALA A 60 -8.64 -0.57 5.19
N ARG A 61 -8.70 -0.62 6.52
CA ARG A 61 -7.54 -0.41 7.40
C ARG A 61 -6.48 -1.50 7.27
N VAL A 62 -6.90 -2.77 7.21
CA VAL A 62 -6.01 -3.90 6.92
C VAL A 62 -5.27 -3.70 5.60
N ARG A 63 -5.98 -3.33 4.52
CA ARG A 63 -5.35 -3.04 3.22
C ARG A 63 -4.36 -1.88 3.30
N ALA A 64 -4.70 -0.81 4.03
CA ALA A 64 -3.82 0.35 4.19
C ALA A 64 -2.53 0.03 4.97
N VAL A 65 -2.63 -0.81 6.00
CA VAL A 65 -1.49 -1.27 6.80
C VAL A 65 -0.58 -2.19 5.97
N LEU A 66 -1.16 -3.17 5.25
CA LEU A 66 -0.37 -4.08 4.40
C LEU A 66 0.34 -3.35 3.25
N ARG A 67 -0.31 -2.35 2.63
CA ARG A 67 0.33 -1.52 1.60
C ARG A 67 1.56 -0.78 2.14
N ARG A 68 1.47 -0.21 3.35
CA ARG A 68 2.61 0.46 4.01
C ARG A 68 3.74 -0.52 4.34
N ALA A 69 3.41 -1.70 4.84
CA ALA A 69 4.40 -2.74 5.15
C ALA A 69 5.14 -3.21 3.88
N SER A 70 4.41 -3.41 2.77
CA SER A 70 5.02 -3.76 1.48
C SER A 70 5.93 -2.66 0.93
N ALA A 71 5.59 -1.38 1.13
CA ALA A 71 6.40 -0.26 0.70
C ALA A 71 7.68 -0.09 1.55
N ALA A 72 7.65 -0.48 2.83
CA ALA A 72 8.81 -0.43 3.73
C ALA A 72 9.75 -1.65 3.55
N ALA A 73 9.22 -2.80 3.17
CA ALA A 73 10.00 -4.02 2.92
C ALA A 73 10.66 -4.05 1.54
N ALA A 74 10.17 -3.25 0.59
CA ALA A 74 10.90 -2.99 -0.63
C ALA A 74 12.04 -2.00 -0.31
N PRO A 75 13.30 -2.25 -0.74
CA PRO A 75 14.20 -1.13 -1.02
C PRO A 75 13.43 -0.12 -1.88
N PRO A 76 13.77 1.19 -1.90
CA PRO A 76 13.27 2.03 -2.98
C PRO A 76 13.63 1.29 -4.27
N ALA A 77 12.64 0.65 -4.89
CA ALA A 77 12.85 -0.06 -6.11
C ALA A 77 13.11 1.08 -7.07
N HIS A 78 14.37 1.31 -7.39
CA HIS A 78 14.69 1.85 -8.69
C HIS A 78 14.04 0.87 -9.65
N GLU A 79 12.80 1.17 -10.05
CA GLU A 79 12.14 0.45 -11.12
C GLU A 79 13.09 0.64 -12.31
N GLU A 80 13.71 -0.46 -12.73
CA GLU A 80 14.68 -0.43 -13.82
C GLU A 80 14.01 0.20 -15.04
N ASP A 81 14.77 1.05 -15.73
CA ASP A 81 14.31 1.67 -16.96
C ASP A 81 13.82 0.57 -17.92
N PHE A 82 12.61 0.76 -18.45
CA PHE A 82 12.04 -0.19 -19.39
C PHE A 82 12.46 0.16 -20.80
N PHE A 83 13.01 -0.82 -21.52
CA PHE A 83 13.34 -0.72 -22.93
C PHE A 83 12.61 -1.79 -23.74
N ARG A 84 11.84 -1.37 -24.75
CA ARG A 84 11.25 -2.30 -25.72
C ARG A 84 11.16 -1.66 -27.10
N GLY A 85 11.99 -2.16 -28.02
CA GLY A 85 12.08 -1.62 -29.37
C GLY A 85 12.51 -0.15 -29.32
N ARG A 86 11.59 0.74 -29.70
CA ARG A 86 11.82 2.18 -29.78
C ARG A 86 11.43 2.91 -28.49
N LEU A 87 10.74 2.24 -27.56
CA LEU A 87 10.22 2.82 -26.34
C LEU A 87 11.22 2.68 -25.20
N HIS A 88 11.48 3.79 -24.52
CA HIS A 88 12.19 3.88 -23.25
C HIS A 88 11.28 4.57 -22.21
N VAL A 89 11.20 3.99 -21.02
CA VAL A 89 10.43 4.54 -19.89
C VAL A 89 11.30 4.54 -18.65
N ASN A 90 11.50 5.71 -18.04
CA ASN A 90 12.11 5.84 -16.73
C ASN A 90 11.02 6.05 -15.68
N PHE A 91 10.82 5.04 -14.84
CA PHE A 91 9.77 5.07 -13.83
C PHE A 91 10.07 5.95 -12.63
N ASN A 92 11.33 6.30 -12.43
CA ASN A 92 11.77 7.13 -11.32
C ASN A 92 11.61 8.62 -11.65
N THR A 93 11.88 9.02 -12.91
CA THR A 93 11.76 10.41 -13.39
C THR A 93 10.45 10.70 -14.11
N TYR A 94 9.62 9.70 -14.37
CA TYR A 94 8.36 9.83 -15.13
C TYR A 94 8.59 10.28 -16.57
N GLU A 95 9.76 9.97 -17.12
CA GLU A 95 10.15 10.33 -18.47
C GLU A 95 9.90 9.17 -19.43
N VAL A 96 9.39 9.51 -20.61
CA VAL A 96 9.14 8.57 -21.71
C VAL A 96 9.83 9.09 -22.95
N ALA A 97 10.52 8.22 -23.67
CA ALA A 97 11.11 8.53 -24.96
C ALA A 97 10.76 7.48 -26.01
N VAL A 98 10.55 7.94 -27.25
CA VAL A 98 10.41 7.07 -28.43
C VAL A 98 11.50 7.45 -29.40
N ASP A 99 12.32 6.48 -29.83
CA ASP A 99 13.50 6.73 -30.68
C ASP A 99 14.45 7.78 -30.08
N GLY A 100 14.57 7.79 -28.74
CA GLY A 100 15.38 8.76 -27.98
C GLY A 100 14.80 10.17 -27.92
N GLN A 101 13.63 10.43 -28.53
CA GLN A 101 12.94 11.71 -28.44
C GLN A 101 11.95 11.71 -27.27
N PRO A 102 12.02 12.69 -26.35
CA PRO A 102 11.07 12.80 -25.25
C PRO A 102 9.62 12.93 -25.72
N VAL A 103 8.72 12.18 -25.08
CA VAL A 103 7.27 12.25 -25.30
C VAL A 103 6.63 12.77 -24.03
N ALA A 104 6.00 13.93 -24.12
CA ALA A 104 5.25 14.49 -23.01
C ALA A 104 3.95 13.70 -22.81
N LEU A 105 3.76 13.14 -21.62
CA LEU A 105 2.54 12.48 -21.19
C LEU A 105 1.97 13.21 -19.98
N SER A 106 0.64 13.26 -19.88
CA SER A 106 -0.01 13.54 -18.60
C SER A 106 0.25 12.41 -17.61
N LEU A 107 0.07 12.69 -16.32
CA LEU A 107 0.24 11.68 -15.27
C LEU A 107 -0.61 10.42 -15.54
N ARG A 108 -1.86 10.59 -16.01
CA ARG A 108 -2.76 9.47 -16.28
C ARG A 108 -2.33 8.64 -17.49
N GLU A 109 -1.84 9.29 -18.54
CA GLU A 109 -1.28 8.57 -19.69
C GLU A 109 -0.03 7.78 -19.30
N PHE A 110 0.82 8.36 -18.44
CA PHE A 110 1.99 7.68 -17.90
C PHE A 110 1.60 6.47 -17.03
N GLU A 111 0.66 6.63 -16.11
CA GLU A 111 0.15 5.53 -15.27
C GLU A 111 -0.41 4.38 -16.11
N LEU A 112 -1.17 4.71 -17.16
CA LEU A 112 -1.71 3.73 -18.10
C LEU A 112 -0.60 3.01 -18.88
N LEU A 113 0.42 3.75 -19.37
CA LEU A 113 1.57 3.15 -20.04
C LEU A 113 2.35 2.24 -19.09
N LYS A 114 2.65 2.70 -17.88
CA LYS A 114 3.31 1.92 -16.83
C LYS A 114 2.56 0.61 -16.57
N PHE A 115 1.24 0.69 -16.45
CA PHE A 115 0.40 -0.50 -16.28
C PHE A 115 0.58 -1.52 -17.41
N PHE A 116 0.53 -1.08 -18.68
CA PHE A 116 0.72 -1.99 -19.81
C PHE A 116 2.13 -2.58 -19.87
N VAL A 117 3.14 -1.78 -19.54
CA VAL A 117 4.54 -2.21 -19.52
C VAL A 117 4.79 -3.28 -18.47
N GLN A 118 4.19 -3.14 -17.28
CA GLN A 118 4.30 -4.10 -16.18
C GLN A 118 3.47 -5.38 -16.40
N HIS A 119 2.48 -5.35 -17.31
CA HIS A 119 1.59 -6.48 -17.60
C HIS A 119 1.62 -6.85 -19.10
N PRO A 120 2.78 -7.26 -19.64
CA PRO A 120 2.90 -7.54 -21.06
C PRO A 120 2.10 -8.79 -21.46
N HIS A 121 1.68 -8.85 -22.73
CA HIS A 121 0.99 -10.00 -23.34
C HIS A 121 -0.41 -10.31 -22.77
N ARG A 122 -1.00 -9.38 -22.02
CA ARG A 122 -2.38 -9.50 -21.52
C ARG A 122 -3.27 -8.42 -22.11
N VAL A 123 -4.45 -8.83 -22.56
CA VAL A 123 -5.51 -7.93 -23.02
C VAL A 123 -6.41 -7.59 -21.83
N TYR A 124 -6.74 -6.31 -21.71
CA TYR A 124 -7.63 -5.78 -20.68
C TYR A 124 -8.81 -5.09 -21.35
N ASP A 125 -10.01 -5.28 -20.81
CA ASP A 125 -11.17 -4.49 -21.21
C ASP A 125 -11.15 -3.09 -20.56
N ARG A 126 -12.03 -2.21 -21.04
CA ARG A 126 -12.08 -0.82 -20.56
C ARG A 126 -12.40 -0.70 -19.08
N LEU A 127 -13.30 -1.54 -18.56
CA LEU A 127 -13.71 -1.49 -17.15
C LEU A 127 -12.57 -1.96 -16.25
N GLN A 128 -11.86 -3.02 -16.67
CA GLN A 128 -10.66 -3.50 -15.99
C GLN A 128 -9.57 -2.43 -15.93
N LEU A 129 -9.32 -1.71 -17.04
CA LEU A 129 -8.33 -0.64 -17.06
C LEU A 129 -8.72 0.52 -16.14
N LEU A 130 -10.00 0.91 -16.13
CA LEU A 130 -10.51 1.93 -15.21
C LEU A 130 -10.28 1.53 -13.75
N ASP A 131 -10.67 0.32 -13.37
CA ASP A 131 -10.52 -0.16 -12.00
C ASP A 131 -9.05 -0.28 -11.57
N LEU A 132 -8.17 -0.76 -12.47
CA LEU A 132 -6.78 -1.07 -12.13
C LEU A 132 -5.85 0.15 -12.18
N VAL A 133 -6.13 1.15 -13.02
CA VAL A 133 -5.27 2.34 -13.18
C VAL A 133 -5.83 3.55 -12.41
N TRP A 134 -7.16 3.73 -12.37
CA TRP A 134 -7.76 4.87 -11.68
C TRP A 134 -8.21 4.56 -10.24
N GLY A 135 -8.44 3.29 -9.89
CA GLY A 135 -8.96 2.91 -8.56
C GLY A 135 -10.43 3.31 -8.35
N GLN A 136 -10.90 3.35 -7.10
CA GLN A 136 -12.32 3.61 -6.76
C GLN A 136 -12.75 5.09 -6.92
N ASP A 137 -11.89 5.97 -7.46
CA ASP A 137 -12.18 7.41 -7.57
C ASP A 137 -12.88 7.79 -8.89
N VAL A 138 -13.40 6.81 -9.66
CA VAL A 138 -14.17 7.06 -10.88
C VAL A 138 -15.65 6.77 -10.61
N HIS A 139 -16.43 7.82 -10.40
CA HIS A 139 -17.87 7.78 -10.64
C HIS A 139 -18.11 8.15 -12.11
N VAL A 140 -18.62 7.20 -12.88
CA VAL A 140 -19.15 7.42 -14.24
C VAL A 140 -20.49 8.14 -14.14
#